data_AF-A0A382JS34-F1
#
_entry.id   AF-A0A382JS34-F1
#
_cell.length_a   1.000
_cell.length_b   1.000
_cell.length_c   1.000
_cell.angle_alpha   90.00
_cell.angle_beta   90.00
_cell.angle_gamma   90.00
#
_symmetry.space_group_name_H-M   'P 1'
#
loop_
_entity.id
_entity.type
_entity.pdbx_description
1 polymer ?
#
loop_
_entity_poly.entity_id
_entity_poly.type
_entity_poly.pdbx_seq_one_letter_code
_entity_poly.pdbx_strand_id
1 'polypeptide(L)' 'MGQEIILALDAMGGDEAPDMVLKGANIARLRYPNLRFVLFGDESVIHPVLTRFKKLASV' A
#
# COMPACT_ATOMS: atom_id res chain seq x y z
N MET A 1 -10.03 16.00 -13.96
CA MET A 1 -9.41 15.75 -12.64
C MET A 1 -10.23 14.66 -11.97
N GLY A 2 -9.64 13.49 -11.70
CA GLY A 2 -10.35 12.41 -11.02
C GLY A 2 -10.39 12.66 -9.52
N GLN A 3 -11.46 12.25 -8.85
CA GLN A 3 -11.58 12.36 -7.40
C GLN A 3 -10.47 11.55 -6.71
N GLU A 4 -9.83 12.14 -5.71
CA GLU A 4 -8.90 11.42 -4.84
C GLU A 4 -9.68 10.45 -3.96
N ILE A 5 -9.26 9.19 -3.94
CA ILE A 5 -9.86 8.13 -3.12
C ILE A 5 -8.78 7.64 -2.16
N ILE A 6 -9.10 7.64 -0.86
CA ILE A 6 -8.21 7.16 0.20
C ILE A 6 -8.81 5.88 0.77
N LEU A 7 -8.02 4.80 0.77
CA LEU A 7 -8.42 3.52 1.34
C LEU A 7 -7.58 3.19 2.57
N ALA A 8 -8.25 2.86 3.68
CA ALA A 8 -7.62 2.24 4.83
C ALA A 8 -7.36 0.75 4.52
N LEU A 9 -6.14 0.28 4.78
CA LEU A 9 -5.73 -1.08 4.47
C LEU A 9 -5.02 -1.69 5.68
N ASP A 10 -5.51 -2.82 6.18
CA ASP A 10 -4.77 -3.63 7.15
C ASP A 10 -3.63 -4.32 6.41
N ALA A 11 -2.40 -3.90 6.70
CA ALA A 11 -1.21 -4.42 6.07
C ALA A 11 -0.78 -5.78 6.65
N MET A 12 -1.33 -6.19 7.80
CA MET A 12 -0.88 -7.36 8.56
C MET A 12 -1.80 -8.58 8.41
N GLY A 13 -2.95 -8.41 7.76
CA GLY A 13 -3.93 -9.47 7.56
C GLY A 13 -3.55 -10.44 6.43
N GLY A 14 -3.54 -11.73 6.73
CA GLY A 14 -3.34 -12.83 5.77
C GLY A 14 -2.00 -13.56 5.93
N ASP A 15 -1.85 -14.67 5.22
CA ASP A 15 -0.74 -15.62 5.43
C ASP A 15 0.65 -15.06 5.05
N GLU A 16 0.71 -14.20 4.03
CA GLU A 16 1.95 -13.60 3.51
C GLU A 16 2.02 -12.07 3.73
N ALA A 17 1.36 -11.58 4.78
CA ALA A 17 1.40 -10.17 5.14
C ALA A 17 2.77 -9.78 5.78
N PRO A 18 3.29 -8.56 5.55
CA PRO A 18 2.71 -7.47 4.76
C PRO A 18 3.06 -7.50 3.26
N ASP A 19 3.95 -8.39 2.81
CA ASP A 19 4.43 -8.44 1.43
C ASP A 19 3.30 -8.62 0.41
N MET A 20 2.36 -9.53 0.64
CA MET A 20 1.22 -9.76 -0.26
C MET A 20 0.33 -8.53 -0.38
N VAL A 21 0.02 -7.91 0.76
CA VAL A 21 -0.88 -6.75 0.83
C VAL A 21 -0.27 -5.54 0.10
N LEU A 22 1.01 -5.24 0.36
CA LEU A 22 1.72 -4.14 -0.28
C LEU A 22 1.93 -4.36 -1.79
N LYS A 23 2.16 -5.61 -2.22
CA LYS A 23 2.15 -5.96 -3.66
C LYS A 23 0.82 -5.60 -4.32
N GLY A 24 -0.29 -5.99 -3.70
CA GLY A 24 -1.63 -5.69 -4.19
C GLY A 24 -1.89 -4.19 -4.26
N ALA A 25 -1.56 -3.45 -3.20
CA ALA A 25 -1.69 -1.99 -3.15
C ALA A 25 -0.86 -1.30 -4.26
N ASN A 26 0.36 -1.77 -4.52
CA ASN A 26 1.20 -1.23 -5.60
C ASN A 26 0.58 -1.48 -6.99
N ILE A 27 0.01 -2.67 -7.24
CA ILE A 27 -0.71 -2.96 -8.50
C ILE A 27 -1.93 -2.04 -8.65
N ALA A 28 -2.71 -1.85 -7.58
CA ALA A 28 -3.87 -0.96 -7.59
C ALA A 28 -3.45 0.49 -7.84
N ARG A 29 -2.38 0.98 -7.21
CA ARG A 29 -1.81 2.32 -7.43
C ARG A 29 -1.38 2.54 -8.89
N LEU A 30 -0.81 1.53 -9.54
CA LEU A 30 -0.42 1.58 -10.95
C LEU A 30 -1.63 1.70 -11.88
N ARG A 31 -2.74 1.01 -11.56
CA ARG A 31 -3.99 1.06 -12.35
C ARG A 31 -4.80 2.32 -12.08
N TYR A 32 -4.75 2.83 -10.85
CA TYR A 32 -5.50 4.00 -10.38
C TYR A 32 -4.55 5.03 -9.77
N PRO A 33 -3.94 5.91 -10.59
CA PRO A 33 -2.96 6.89 -10.12
C PRO A 33 -3.49 7.97 -9.16
N ASN A 34 -4.79 8.01 -8.86
CA ASN A 34 -5.38 8.92 -7.86
C ASN A 34 -5.72 8.20 -6.55
N LEU A 35 -5.42 6.90 -6.44
CA LEU A 35 -5.66 6.12 -5.24
C LEU A 35 -4.54 6.36 -4.22
N ARG A 36 -4.92 6.60 -2.96
CA ARG A 36 -4.02 6.69 -1.82
C ARG A 36 -4.39 5.63 -0.79
N PHE A 37 -3.40 5.19 -0.02
CA PHE A 37 -3.56 4.17 1.01
C PHE A 37 -3.10 4.69 2.37
N VAL A 38 -3.88 4.40 3.40
CA VAL A 38 -3.46 4.48 4.80
C VAL A 38 -3.23 3.06 5.27
N LEU A 39 -1.97 2.71 5.51
CA LEU A 39 -1.56 1.37 5.91
C LEU A 39 -1.61 1.26 7.44
N PHE A 40 -2.34 0.27 7.96
CA PHE A 40 -2.42 -0.03 9.38
C PHE A 40 -1.61 -1.29 9.69
N GLY A 41 -0.85 -1.25 10.78
CA GLY A 41 -0.04 -2.36 11.27
C GLY A 41 1.27 -1.91 11.90
N ASP A 42 2.20 -2.85 12.06
CA ASP A 42 3.53 -2.58 12.62
C ASP A 42 4.42 -1.87 11.59
N GLU A 43 4.68 -0.59 11.81
CA GLU A 43 5.48 0.24 10.91
C GLU A 43 6.90 -0.32 10.72
N SER A 44 7.49 -0.94 11.75
CA SER A 44 8.85 -1.50 11.67
C SER A 44 8.96 -2.68 10.69
N VAL A 45 7.85 -3.37 10.45
CA VAL A 45 7.75 -4.49 9.49
C VAL A 45 7.27 -4.00 8.13
N ILE A 46 6.34 -3.05 8.10
CA ILE A 46 5.76 -2.49 6.86
C ILE A 46 6.78 -1.66 6.08
N HIS A 47 7.51 -0.76 6.75
CA HIS A 47 8.37 0.23 6.10
C HIS A 47 9.48 -0.41 5.23
N PRO A 48 10.21 -1.45 5.68
CA PRO A 48 11.22 -2.12 4.85
C PRO A 48 10.65 -2.75 3.58
N VAL A 49 9.40 -3.22 3.60
CA VAL A 49 8.74 -3.80 2.42
C VAL A 49 8.21 -2.70 1.51
N LEU A 50 7.62 -1.64 2.08
CA LEU A 50 7.08 -0.50 1.35
C LEU A 50 8.15 0.19 0.49
N THR A 51 9.36 0.35 1.01
CA THR A 51 10.49 0.97 0.28
C THR A 51 10.88 0.25 -1.03
N ARG A 52 10.49 -1.02 -1.19
CA ARG A 52 10.68 -1.78 -2.45
C ARG A 52 9.79 -1.27 -3.58
N PHE A 53 8.70 -0.56 -3.26
CA PHE A 53 7.69 -0.10 -4.20
C PHE A 53 7.70 1.43 -4.33
N LYS A 54 8.63 1.99 -5.11
CA LYS A 54 8.83 3.44 -5.24
C LYS A 54 7.55 4.27 -5.49
N LYS A 55 6.61 3.75 -6.29
CA LYS A 55 5.35 4.45 -6.63
C LYS A 55 4.27 4.34 -5.55
N LEU A 56 4.31 3.27 -4.75
CA LEU A 56 3.42 3.11 -3.60
C LEU A 56 3.95 3.90 -2.40
N ALA A 57 5.28 3.92 -2.22
CA ALA A 57 5.97 4.71 -1.21
C ALA A 57 5.98 6.22 -1.53
N SER A 58 5.76 6.61 -2.79
CA SER A 58 5.62 8.00 -3.19
C SER A 58 4.23 8.51 -2.82
N VAL A 59 4.03 8.85 -1.56
CA VAL A 59 2.87 9.58 -1.04
C VAL A 59 3.32 10.55 0.03
#